data_AF-A0A8D3BDH6-F1
#
_entry.id   AF-A0A8D3BDH6-F1
#
_cell.length_a   1.000
_cell.length_b   1.000
_cell.length_c   1.000
_cell.angle_alpha   90.00
_cell.angle_beta   90.00
_cell.angle_gamma   90.00
#
_symmetry.space_group_name_H-M   'P 1'
#
loop_
_entity.id
_entity.type
_entity.pdbx_description
1 polymer ?
#
loop_
_entity_poly.entity_id
_entity_poly.type
_entity_poly.pdbx_seq_one_letter_code
_entity_poly.pdbx_strand_id
1 'polypeptide(L)'
;PLNQKTKKNKKKAKKNKKTHALSTAHACNIQHVCALQQYGEGAIFLITNLAGELSDCLQSIHDGIQQADASFSKITKPHQQNSQISRAPPRDHQTSSHRRTVAGTRLLSVDELFGHRSLRDYLKKVETEYSDCLRALNRGAVEEEVEEQPSCSEDELRAKRSKVSQLAPLVQSIRELEAKSQELAETEVLLKDEDPALRELAELERDGCLQDIQDLRQKVLDQLIPEEEADLSDLILEVTAGVGGQEAMLFTDEVFDMYHGFAQHHGWSFDVLEHVTSEIGGLRHASASISGPQSYKRMKFEAGVHRVQRVPKTEKQSRMHTSTMTVAVLPQPTEISFTINPKDLRIDTMRASGAGGQHVNTTDSAVRIVHLPTGVVAECQQERSQLKNKEKAMKALRAKLYGMKLEEETSKRYNQRKVQIGTRGRSEKIRTYNFAQDRITDHRISMTVHDVRGFLLGEELLDEMNCSLQEFSNQETLMELLGDNDQDQEAS
;
A
#
# COMPACT_ATOMS: atom_id res chain seq x y z
N PRO A 1 -19.26 -17.19 103.70
CA PRO A 1 -17.81 -16.91 103.52
C PRO A 1 -17.11 -17.57 102.30
N LEU A 2 -17.62 -18.69 101.75
CA LEU A 2 -16.96 -19.35 100.59
C LEU A 2 -17.34 -18.83 99.19
N ASN A 3 -18.44 -18.09 99.03
CA ASN A 3 -18.92 -17.71 97.68
C ASN A 3 -18.45 -16.34 97.16
N GLN A 4 -17.69 -15.57 97.96
CA GLN A 4 -17.12 -14.28 97.55
C GLN A 4 -15.66 -14.38 97.05
N LYS A 5 -14.90 -15.40 97.45
CA LYS A 5 -13.51 -15.60 97.01
C LYS A 5 -13.41 -16.05 95.54
N THR A 6 -14.37 -16.82 95.04
CA THR A 6 -14.40 -17.32 93.65
C THR A 6 -14.73 -16.23 92.62
N LYS A 7 -15.60 -15.27 92.96
CA LYS A 7 -15.91 -14.12 92.07
C LYS A 7 -14.78 -13.09 92.00
N LYS A 8 -14.03 -12.86 93.09
CA LYS A 8 -12.84 -11.97 93.07
C LYS A 8 -11.68 -12.55 92.24
N ASN A 9 -11.46 -13.87 92.30
CA ASN A 9 -10.41 -14.52 91.50
C ASN A 9 -10.72 -14.54 90.00
N LYS A 10 -11.98 -14.77 89.59
CA LYS A 10 -12.38 -14.68 88.17
C LYS A 10 -12.27 -13.26 87.59
N LYS A 11 -12.55 -12.21 88.38
CA LYS A 11 -12.36 -10.81 87.93
C LYS A 11 -10.88 -10.42 87.81
N LYS A 12 -10.00 -10.87 88.72
CA LYS A 12 -8.55 -10.65 88.61
C LYS A 12 -7.94 -11.38 87.39
N ALA A 13 -8.35 -12.61 87.12
CA ALA A 13 -7.88 -13.36 85.95
C ALA A 13 -8.32 -12.73 84.61
N LYS A 14 -9.54 -12.18 84.53
CA LYS A 14 -10.02 -11.46 83.33
C LYS A 14 -9.32 -10.11 83.12
N LYS A 15 -8.92 -9.42 84.20
CA LYS A 15 -8.17 -8.15 84.11
C LYS A 15 -6.73 -8.39 83.65
N ASN A 16 -6.05 -9.43 84.16
CA ASN A 16 -4.69 -9.79 83.74
C ASN A 16 -4.63 -10.30 82.29
N LYS A 17 -5.65 -11.02 81.80
CA LYS A 17 -5.71 -11.43 80.38
C LYS A 17 -5.91 -10.24 79.43
N LYS A 18 -6.71 -9.23 79.83
CA LYS A 18 -6.87 -8.00 79.04
C LYS A 18 -5.59 -7.15 79.02
N THR A 19 -4.88 -7.01 80.13
CA THR A 19 -3.63 -6.24 80.18
C THR A 19 -2.50 -6.92 79.41
N HIS A 20 -2.42 -8.25 79.44
CA HIS A 20 -1.48 -8.98 78.57
C HIS A 20 -1.83 -8.82 77.10
N ALA A 21 -3.10 -8.99 76.69
CA ALA A 21 -3.51 -8.83 75.30
C ALA A 21 -3.25 -7.41 74.75
N LEU A 22 -3.49 -6.36 75.56
CA LEU A 22 -3.17 -4.98 75.19
C LEU A 22 -1.65 -4.72 75.10
N SER A 23 -0.85 -5.32 75.99
CA SER A 23 0.62 -5.21 75.93
C SER A 23 1.21 -5.95 74.72
N THR A 24 0.67 -7.11 74.35
CA THR A 24 1.12 -7.86 73.17
C THR A 24 0.70 -7.18 71.86
N ALA A 25 -0.49 -6.58 71.82
CA ALA A 25 -0.94 -5.79 70.67
C ALA A 25 -0.10 -4.51 70.47
N HIS A 26 0.28 -3.84 71.56
CA HIS A 26 1.14 -2.65 71.47
C HIS A 26 2.58 -2.99 71.05
N ALA A 27 3.13 -4.11 71.53
CA ALA A 27 4.45 -4.60 71.10
C ALA A 27 4.47 -4.99 69.61
N CYS A 28 3.39 -5.61 69.10
CA CYS A 28 3.28 -5.99 67.69
C CYS A 28 3.15 -4.75 66.78
N ASN A 29 2.43 -3.72 67.21
CA ASN A 29 2.31 -2.47 66.44
C ASN A 29 3.62 -1.68 66.40
N ILE A 30 4.39 -1.66 67.50
CA ILE A 30 5.71 -1.01 67.54
C ILE A 30 6.72 -1.76 66.65
N GLN A 31 6.68 -3.11 66.63
CA GLN A 31 7.53 -3.89 65.72
C GLN A 31 7.16 -3.67 64.24
N HIS A 32 5.88 -3.53 63.90
CA HIS A 32 5.45 -3.22 62.53
C HIS A 32 5.86 -1.82 62.08
N VAL A 33 5.77 -0.81 62.96
CA VAL A 33 6.18 0.57 62.65
C VAL A 33 7.70 0.68 62.53
N CYS A 34 8.48 0.01 63.39
CA CYS A 34 9.94 -0.04 63.27
C CYS A 34 10.40 -0.79 62.01
N ALA A 35 9.70 -1.86 61.61
CA ALA A 35 9.98 -2.56 60.35
C ALA A 35 9.72 -1.65 59.13
N LEU A 36 8.59 -0.93 59.11
CA LEU A 36 8.27 0.01 58.03
C LEU A 36 9.27 1.18 57.94
N GLN A 37 9.81 1.68 59.05
CA GLN A 37 10.89 2.68 59.04
C GLN A 37 12.21 2.12 58.47
N GLN A 38 12.58 0.89 58.81
CA GLN A 38 13.79 0.25 58.28
C GLN A 38 13.69 -0.04 56.77
N TYR A 39 12.51 -0.41 56.27
CA TYR A 39 12.29 -0.58 54.82
C TYR A 39 12.29 0.77 54.07
N GLY A 40 11.80 1.84 54.70
CA GLY A 40 11.81 3.20 54.13
C GLY A 40 13.23 3.76 53.98
N GLU A 41 14.08 3.63 55.02
CA GLU A 41 15.46 4.09 54.97
C GLU A 41 16.32 3.28 53.99
N GLY A 42 16.09 1.96 53.88
CA GLY A 42 16.75 1.10 52.89
C GLY A 42 16.36 1.41 51.45
N ALA A 43 15.09 1.74 51.19
CA ALA A 43 14.61 2.14 49.87
C ALA A 43 15.16 3.51 49.44
N ILE A 44 15.25 4.48 50.37
CA ILE A 44 15.85 5.79 50.09
C ILE A 44 17.35 5.62 49.77
N PHE A 45 18.08 4.77 50.50
CA PHE A 45 19.50 4.51 50.23
C PHE A 45 19.74 3.88 48.84
N LEU A 46 18.90 2.93 48.44
CA LEU A 46 18.94 2.31 47.11
C LEU A 46 18.63 3.30 45.99
N ILE A 47 17.62 4.16 46.17
CA ILE A 47 17.27 5.20 45.20
C ILE A 47 18.38 6.25 45.08
N THR A 48 19.02 6.65 46.19
CA THR A 48 20.15 7.60 46.16
C THR A 48 21.39 7.02 45.49
N ASN A 49 21.68 5.72 45.67
CA ASN A 49 22.79 5.07 44.97
C ASN A 49 22.50 4.91 43.46
N LEU A 50 21.27 4.50 43.09
CA LEU A 50 20.87 4.42 41.68
C LEU A 50 20.90 5.80 40.99
N ALA A 51 20.50 6.86 41.70
CA ALA A 51 20.60 8.23 41.17
C ALA A 51 22.05 8.69 41.01
N GLY A 52 22.96 8.28 41.92
CA GLY A 52 24.41 8.52 41.80
C GLY A 52 25.01 7.79 40.59
N GLU A 53 24.71 6.50 40.43
CA GLU A 53 25.19 5.70 39.30
C GLU A 53 24.67 6.21 37.95
N LEU A 54 23.42 6.69 37.89
CA LEU A 54 22.85 7.32 36.70
C LEU A 54 23.51 8.68 36.39
N SER A 55 23.85 9.46 37.42
CA SER A 55 24.57 10.74 37.26
C SER A 55 25.98 10.51 36.72
N ASP A 56 26.71 9.52 37.24
CA ASP A 56 28.05 9.18 36.78
C ASP A 56 28.05 8.62 35.35
N CYS A 57 27.01 7.86 35.00
CA CYS A 57 26.83 7.35 33.63
C CYS A 57 26.53 8.48 32.63
N LEU A 58 25.66 9.43 33.00
CA LEU A 58 25.38 10.61 32.19
C LEU A 58 26.61 11.52 32.03
N GLN A 59 27.42 11.67 33.07
CA GLN A 59 28.66 12.43 33.01
C GLN A 59 29.69 11.74 32.09
N SER A 60 29.80 10.41 32.14
CA SER A 60 30.66 9.64 31.24
C SER A 60 30.23 9.71 29.78
N ILE A 61 28.92 9.73 29.52
CA ILE A 61 28.37 9.93 28.16
C ILE A 61 28.66 11.37 27.67
N HIS A 62 28.51 12.37 28.53
CA HIS A 62 28.81 13.76 28.18
C HIS A 62 30.30 13.96 27.85
N ASP A 63 31.20 13.37 28.64
CA ASP A 63 32.65 13.42 28.40
C ASP A 63 33.05 12.64 27.13
N GLY A 64 32.34 11.55 26.82
CA GLY A 64 32.50 10.80 25.57
C GLY A 64 32.08 11.60 24.33
N ILE A 65 31.00 12.38 24.41
CA ILE A 65 30.54 13.26 23.33
C ILE A 65 31.53 14.42 23.12
N GLN A 66 32.06 15.02 24.20
CA GLN A 66 33.08 16.07 24.12
C GLN A 66 34.39 15.57 23.47
N GLN A 67 34.80 14.32 23.73
CA GLN A 67 35.97 13.72 23.07
C GLN A 67 35.74 13.39 21.59
N ALA A 68 34.52 13.05 21.19
CA ALA A 68 34.15 12.80 19.80
C ALA A 68 34.16 14.11 18.96
N ASP A 69 33.68 15.22 19.52
CA ASP A 69 33.71 16.53 18.84
C ASP A 69 35.15 17.10 18.71
N ALA A 70 36.00 16.83 19.70
CA ALA A 70 37.42 17.21 19.65
C ALA A 70 38.25 16.41 18.62
N SER A 71 37.77 15.22 18.22
CA SER A 71 38.41 14.39 17.20
C SER A 71 37.87 14.68 15.79
N PHE A 72 36.63 15.12 15.65
CA PHE A 72 36.04 15.56 14.38
C PHE A 72 36.66 16.88 13.86
N SER A 73 37.00 17.81 14.75
CA SER A 73 37.60 19.11 14.39
C SER A 73 39.07 19.04 13.91
N LYS A 74 39.74 17.89 14.04
CA LYS A 74 41.13 17.68 13.58
C LYS A 74 41.26 17.11 12.16
N ILE A 75 40.16 16.72 11.50
CA ILE A 75 40.19 16.02 10.20
C ILE A 75 39.98 16.95 8.99
N THR A 76 39.61 18.22 9.18
CA THR A 76 39.39 19.14 8.06
C THR A 76 40.48 20.23 7.96
N LYS A 77 41.46 20.03 7.06
CA LYS A 77 42.19 21.10 6.38
C LYS A 77 42.24 20.82 4.86
N PRO A 78 42.07 21.84 3.98
CA PRO A 78 41.94 21.63 2.55
C PRO A 78 43.32 21.62 1.86
N HIS A 79 43.53 20.71 0.92
CA HIS A 79 44.63 20.76 -0.04
C HIS A 79 44.09 21.13 -1.43
N GLN A 80 44.52 22.30 -1.93
CA GLN A 80 44.45 22.67 -3.34
C GLN A 80 45.44 21.81 -4.16
N GLN A 81 45.00 21.25 -5.28
CA GLN A 81 45.83 21.11 -6.48
C GLN A 81 45.00 20.81 -7.75
N ASN A 82 45.36 21.53 -8.82
CA ASN A 82 44.88 21.44 -10.19
C ASN A 82 45.16 20.09 -10.86
N SER A 83 44.26 19.63 -11.74
CA SER A 83 44.63 19.12 -13.08
C SER A 83 43.43 19.02 -14.02
N GLN A 84 43.74 18.96 -15.31
CA GLN A 84 42.97 19.40 -16.47
C GLN A 84 42.10 18.32 -17.16
N ILE A 85 40.99 18.80 -17.75
CA ILE A 85 40.39 18.48 -19.06
C ILE A 85 40.01 17.01 -19.38
N SER A 86 38.70 16.77 -19.52
CA SER A 86 38.11 15.93 -20.57
C SER A 86 36.60 16.21 -20.73
N ARG A 87 36.14 16.18 -21.98
CA ARG A 87 34.88 16.71 -22.55
C ARG A 87 33.64 15.87 -22.21
N ALA A 88 32.50 16.53 -22.00
CA ALA A 88 31.17 15.93 -21.87
C ALA A 88 30.41 15.88 -23.21
N PRO A 89 29.57 14.84 -23.47
CA PRO A 89 28.47 14.90 -24.44
C PRO A 89 27.11 15.18 -23.74
N PRO A 90 26.04 15.48 -24.50
CA PRO A 90 24.93 16.32 -24.03
C PRO A 90 23.87 15.57 -23.21
N ARG A 91 23.12 16.36 -22.44
CA ARG A 91 21.97 15.94 -21.64
C ARG A 91 20.79 15.59 -22.55
N ASP A 92 20.36 14.33 -22.49
CA ASP A 92 19.00 13.94 -22.90
C ASP A 92 18.06 14.06 -21.70
N HIS A 93 17.00 14.84 -21.87
CA HIS A 93 15.89 14.96 -20.95
C HIS A 93 15.12 13.63 -20.93
N GLN A 94 15.43 12.76 -19.97
CA GLN A 94 14.51 11.72 -19.53
C GLN A 94 13.83 12.20 -18.26
N THR A 95 12.55 12.55 -18.37
CA THR A 95 11.64 12.72 -17.25
C THR A 95 11.44 11.37 -16.58
N SER A 96 12.36 10.98 -15.69
CA SER A 96 12.11 9.92 -14.74
C SER A 96 11.10 10.43 -13.72
N SER A 97 9.88 9.90 -13.73
CA SER A 97 8.95 10.02 -12.62
C SER A 97 9.54 9.29 -11.40
N HIS A 98 10.47 9.93 -10.71
CA HIS A 98 10.84 9.51 -9.36
C HIS A 98 9.62 9.80 -8.48
N ARG A 99 8.82 8.77 -8.21
CA ARG A 99 7.88 8.77 -7.07
C ARG A 99 8.72 9.19 -5.86
N ARG A 100 8.46 10.38 -5.32
CA ARG A 100 9.04 10.79 -4.04
C ARG A 100 8.40 9.89 -2.99
N THR A 101 9.04 8.78 -2.67
CA THR A 101 8.70 8.04 -1.45
C THR A 101 8.90 8.99 -0.28
N VAL A 102 7.79 9.44 0.33
CA VAL A 102 7.81 10.24 1.54
C VAL A 102 8.23 9.29 2.66
N ALA A 103 9.53 9.24 2.94
CA ALA A 103 10.07 8.39 3.97
C ALA A 103 9.53 8.83 5.34
N GLY A 104 8.70 7.97 5.96
CA GLY A 104 8.33 8.07 7.37
C GLY A 104 6.97 8.70 7.68
N THR A 105 5.99 8.65 6.78
CA THR A 105 4.60 8.93 7.14
C THR A 105 4.08 7.83 8.06
N ARG A 106 3.60 8.22 9.24
CA ARG A 106 2.84 7.33 10.12
C ARG A 106 1.48 7.05 9.47
N LEU A 107 0.98 5.81 9.58
CA LEU A 107 -0.43 5.51 9.27
C LEU A 107 -1.31 6.41 10.13
N LEU A 108 -2.04 7.31 9.47
CA LEU A 108 -2.95 8.24 10.15
C LEU A 108 -4.28 7.53 10.39
N SER A 109 -4.86 7.77 11.55
CA SER A 109 -6.24 7.30 11.79
C SER A 109 -7.22 8.02 10.86
N VAL A 110 -8.35 7.38 10.60
CA VAL A 110 -9.46 7.97 9.83
C VAL A 110 -9.83 9.35 10.36
N ASP A 111 -9.86 9.51 11.69
CA ASP A 111 -10.18 10.79 12.34
C ASP A 111 -9.11 11.86 12.10
N GLU A 112 -7.83 11.49 12.09
CA GLU A 112 -6.73 12.41 11.77
C GLU A 112 -6.78 12.86 10.30
N LEU A 113 -7.13 11.96 9.37
CA LEU A 113 -7.32 12.30 7.96
C LEU A 113 -8.47 13.30 7.76
N PHE A 114 -9.62 13.06 8.38
CA PHE A 114 -10.76 14.00 8.39
C PHE A 114 -10.50 15.29 9.19
N GLY A 115 -9.47 15.30 10.03
CA GLY A 115 -8.94 16.49 10.69
C GLY A 115 -8.17 17.42 9.75
N HIS A 116 -7.67 16.90 8.62
CA HIS A 116 -6.87 17.68 7.68
C HIS A 116 -7.76 18.65 6.87
N ARG A 117 -7.33 19.91 6.77
CA ARG A 117 -8.10 20.96 6.06
C ARG A 117 -8.22 20.66 4.57
N SER A 118 -7.14 20.17 3.94
CA SER A 118 -7.12 19.84 2.51
C SER A 118 -8.16 18.79 2.12
N LEU A 119 -8.39 17.76 2.95
CA LEU A 119 -9.43 16.77 2.69
C LEU A 119 -10.83 17.39 2.73
N ARG A 120 -11.10 18.26 3.70
CA ARG A 120 -12.41 18.96 3.79
C ARG A 120 -12.63 19.89 2.61
N ASP A 121 -11.60 20.59 2.19
CA ASP A 121 -11.69 21.51 1.04
C ASP A 121 -11.85 20.72 -0.28
N TYR A 122 -11.20 19.57 -0.41
CA TYR A 122 -11.39 18.66 -1.53
C TYR A 122 -12.81 18.09 -1.59
N LEU A 123 -13.35 17.61 -0.46
CA LEU A 123 -14.73 17.10 -0.41
C LEU A 123 -15.74 18.19 -0.81
N LYS A 124 -15.55 19.42 -0.34
CA LYS A 124 -16.37 20.57 -0.76
C LYS A 124 -16.23 20.85 -2.25
N LYS A 125 -15.02 20.79 -2.80
CA LYS A 125 -14.76 20.96 -4.24
C LYS A 125 -15.54 19.92 -5.03
N VAL A 126 -15.48 18.65 -4.64
CA VAL A 126 -16.24 17.55 -5.27
C VAL A 126 -17.75 17.81 -5.22
N GLU A 127 -18.28 18.26 -4.09
CA GLU A 127 -19.70 18.62 -3.99
C GLU A 127 -20.08 19.79 -4.91
N THR A 128 -19.23 20.82 -4.98
CA THR A 128 -19.46 21.96 -5.89
C THR A 128 -19.44 21.51 -7.35
N GLU A 129 -18.46 20.69 -7.75
CA GLU A 129 -18.35 20.13 -9.11
C GLU A 129 -19.57 19.29 -9.48
N TYR A 130 -20.05 18.45 -8.55
CA TYR A 130 -21.27 17.67 -8.74
C TYR A 130 -22.50 18.57 -8.92
N SER A 131 -22.65 19.60 -8.06
CA SER A 131 -23.75 20.55 -8.14
C SER A 131 -23.73 21.38 -9.43
N ASP A 132 -22.55 21.72 -9.94
CA ASP A 132 -22.35 22.47 -11.17
C ASP A 132 -22.68 21.62 -12.39
N CYS A 133 -22.25 20.35 -12.39
CA CYS A 133 -22.62 19.41 -13.43
C CYS A 133 -24.14 19.16 -13.45
N LEU A 134 -24.78 18.99 -12.30
CA LEU A 134 -26.25 18.88 -12.23
C LEU A 134 -26.95 20.14 -12.75
N ARG A 135 -26.48 21.33 -12.38
CA ARG A 135 -27.02 22.60 -12.88
C ARG A 135 -26.87 22.73 -14.39
N ALA A 136 -25.72 22.34 -14.95
CA ALA A 136 -25.49 22.36 -16.39
C ALA A 136 -26.39 21.38 -17.15
N LEU A 137 -26.63 20.18 -16.61
CA LEU A 137 -27.54 19.20 -17.21
C LEU A 137 -29.00 19.68 -17.15
N ASN A 138 -29.41 20.27 -16.03
CA ASN A 138 -30.75 20.82 -15.90
C ASN A 138 -30.97 22.03 -16.82
N ARG A 139 -29.95 22.86 -17.05
CA ARG A 139 -30.01 23.96 -18.04
C ARG A 139 -30.10 23.42 -19.47
N GLY A 140 -29.31 22.42 -19.82
CA GLY A 140 -29.38 21.77 -21.14
C GLY A 140 -30.74 21.10 -21.42
N ALA A 141 -31.39 20.56 -20.39
CA ALA A 141 -32.74 20.00 -20.51
C ALA A 141 -33.83 21.08 -20.75
N VAL A 142 -33.63 22.29 -20.24
CA VAL A 142 -34.54 23.44 -20.45
C VAL A 142 -34.27 24.10 -21.82
N GLU A 143 -33.02 24.11 -22.29
CA GLU A 143 -32.65 24.56 -23.64
C GLU A 143 -33.12 23.59 -24.74
N GLU A 144 -33.35 22.30 -24.47
CA GLU A 144 -33.99 21.38 -25.44
C GLU A 144 -35.48 21.70 -25.70
N GLU A 145 -36.17 22.44 -24.81
CA GLU A 145 -37.58 22.83 -24.97
C GLU A 145 -37.78 24.18 -25.69
N VAL A 146 -36.71 24.95 -25.92
CA VAL A 146 -36.75 26.25 -26.61
C VAL A 146 -35.74 26.19 -27.76
N GLU A 147 -36.18 26.44 -29.00
CA GLU A 147 -35.40 26.32 -30.26
C GLU A 147 -34.15 27.26 -30.39
N GLU A 148 -33.44 27.58 -29.30
CA GLU A 148 -32.21 28.34 -29.31
C GLU A 148 -31.01 27.41 -29.17
N GLN A 149 -30.00 27.65 -30.01
CA GLN A 149 -28.85 26.79 -30.26
C GLN A 149 -28.19 26.28 -28.96
N PRO A 150 -27.87 24.97 -28.86
CA PRO A 150 -27.27 24.42 -27.64
C PRO A 150 -25.92 25.10 -27.38
N SER A 151 -25.81 25.74 -26.22
CA SER A 151 -24.60 26.46 -25.79
C SER A 151 -23.43 25.53 -25.41
N CYS A 152 -23.69 24.21 -25.31
CA CYS A 152 -22.71 23.16 -25.03
C CYS A 152 -22.72 22.10 -26.13
N SER A 153 -21.53 21.60 -26.50
CA SER A 153 -21.42 20.47 -27.43
C SER A 153 -22.05 19.20 -26.83
N GLU A 154 -22.67 18.34 -27.65
CA GLU A 154 -23.24 17.06 -27.18
C GLU A 154 -22.20 16.19 -26.45
N ASP A 155 -20.93 16.27 -26.87
CA ASP A 155 -19.81 15.57 -26.25
C ASP A 155 -19.51 16.09 -24.84
N GLU A 156 -19.61 17.41 -24.60
CA GLU A 156 -19.48 18.00 -23.26
C GLU A 156 -20.63 17.60 -22.33
N LEU A 157 -21.86 17.56 -22.84
CA LEU A 157 -23.01 17.10 -22.06
C LEU A 157 -22.88 15.61 -21.71
N ARG A 158 -22.41 14.78 -22.65
CA ARG A 158 -22.11 13.36 -22.40
C ARG A 158 -21.02 13.20 -21.34
N ALA A 159 -19.94 13.99 -21.41
CA ALA A 159 -18.88 13.97 -20.41
C ALA A 159 -19.40 14.38 -19.02
N LYS A 160 -20.22 15.44 -18.93
CA LYS A 160 -20.85 15.88 -17.68
C LYS A 160 -21.80 14.82 -17.10
N ARG A 161 -22.61 14.15 -17.93
CA ARG A 161 -23.46 13.02 -17.49
C ARG A 161 -22.62 11.88 -16.91
N SER A 162 -21.51 11.53 -17.57
CA SER A 162 -20.57 10.52 -17.07
C SER A 162 -19.96 10.92 -15.72
N LYS A 163 -19.52 12.17 -15.57
CA LYS A 163 -18.97 12.70 -14.30
C LYS A 163 -20.00 12.66 -13.17
N VAL A 164 -21.24 13.08 -13.43
CA VAL A 164 -22.33 13.02 -12.43
C VAL A 164 -22.56 11.58 -11.98
N SER A 165 -22.59 10.63 -12.91
CA SER A 165 -22.77 9.20 -12.58
C SER A 165 -21.62 8.66 -11.71
N GLN A 166 -20.40 9.14 -11.91
CA GLN A 166 -19.22 8.71 -11.14
C GLN A 166 -19.18 9.36 -9.75
N LEU A 167 -19.55 10.64 -9.64
CA LEU A 167 -19.50 11.41 -8.38
C LEU A 167 -20.72 11.18 -7.49
N ALA A 168 -21.87 10.77 -8.05
CA ALA A 168 -23.10 10.52 -7.30
C ALA A 168 -22.93 9.62 -6.05
N PRO A 169 -22.28 8.44 -6.12
CA PRO A 169 -22.11 7.58 -4.94
C PRO A 169 -21.26 8.24 -3.85
N LEU A 170 -20.23 8.99 -4.23
CA LEU A 170 -19.36 9.71 -3.28
C LEU A 170 -20.13 10.85 -2.58
N VAL A 171 -20.85 11.67 -3.34
CA VAL A 171 -21.65 12.78 -2.79
C VAL A 171 -22.79 12.28 -1.92
N GLN A 172 -23.39 11.13 -2.25
CA GLN A 172 -24.39 10.50 -1.40
C GLN A 172 -23.80 10.09 -0.05
N SER A 173 -22.64 9.43 -0.04
CA SER A 173 -21.96 9.06 1.21
C SER A 173 -21.57 10.28 2.04
N ILE A 174 -21.13 11.37 1.40
CA ILE A 174 -20.82 12.64 2.10
C ILE A 174 -22.07 13.21 2.78
N ARG A 175 -23.20 13.26 2.06
CA ARG A 175 -24.47 13.76 2.63
C ARG A 175 -25.01 12.88 3.75
N GLU A 176 -24.87 11.56 3.62
CA GLU A 176 -25.21 10.60 4.68
C GLU A 176 -24.35 10.85 5.94
N LEU A 177 -23.04 11.08 5.75
CA LEU A 177 -22.11 11.42 6.82
C LEU A 177 -22.49 12.75 7.50
N GLU A 178 -22.84 13.78 6.72
CA GLU A 178 -23.29 15.06 7.27
C GLU A 178 -24.60 14.92 8.05
N ALA A 179 -25.59 14.18 7.52
CA ALA A 179 -26.85 13.93 8.19
C ALA A 179 -26.65 13.18 9.53
N LYS A 180 -25.80 12.14 9.53
CA LYS A 180 -25.43 11.41 10.76
C LYS A 180 -24.67 12.28 11.76
N SER A 181 -23.83 13.19 11.28
CA SER A 181 -23.16 14.15 12.17
C SER A 181 -24.13 15.15 12.82
N GLN A 182 -25.21 15.51 12.12
CA GLN A 182 -26.29 16.35 12.67
C GLN A 182 -27.12 15.58 13.70
N GLU A 183 -27.49 14.33 13.40
CA GLU A 183 -28.19 13.43 14.32
C GLU A 183 -27.40 13.24 15.64
N LEU A 184 -26.08 13.08 15.54
CA LEU A 184 -25.22 13.01 16.71
C LEU A 184 -25.24 14.32 17.52
N ALA A 185 -25.18 15.48 16.87
CA ALA A 185 -25.24 16.77 17.54
C ALA A 185 -26.60 17.00 18.25
N GLU A 186 -27.70 16.55 17.66
CA GLU A 186 -29.03 16.57 18.27
C GLU A 186 -29.11 15.63 19.48
N THR A 187 -28.56 14.42 19.35
CA THR A 187 -28.49 13.42 20.42
C THR A 187 -27.64 13.90 21.60
N GLU A 188 -26.54 14.62 21.34
CA GLU A 188 -25.70 15.24 22.37
C GLU A 188 -26.43 16.33 23.18
N VAL A 189 -27.43 16.99 22.59
CA VAL A 189 -28.29 17.93 23.31
C VAL A 189 -29.24 17.17 24.24
N LEU A 190 -29.79 16.04 23.80
CA LEU A 190 -30.67 15.18 24.61
C LEU A 190 -29.96 14.56 25.82
N LEU A 191 -28.65 14.33 25.75
CA LEU A 191 -27.85 13.86 26.89
C LEU A 191 -27.84 14.84 28.07
N LYS A 192 -28.11 16.13 27.82
CA LYS A 192 -28.16 17.18 28.85
C LYS A 192 -29.52 17.28 29.53
N ASP A 193 -30.50 16.47 29.13
CA ASP A 193 -31.82 16.43 29.75
C ASP A 193 -31.73 15.89 31.20
N GLU A 194 -32.68 16.27 32.05
CA GLU A 194 -32.70 15.91 33.47
C GLU A 194 -33.22 14.48 33.70
N ASP A 195 -33.99 13.92 32.76
CA ASP A 195 -34.54 12.57 32.86
C ASP A 195 -33.47 11.47 32.67
N PRO A 196 -33.19 10.64 33.70
CA PRO A 196 -32.20 9.57 33.61
C PRO A 196 -32.55 8.48 32.58
N ALA A 197 -33.83 8.21 32.34
CA ALA A 197 -34.24 7.21 31.35
C ALA A 197 -34.00 7.70 29.91
N LEU A 198 -34.21 9.00 29.67
CA LEU A 198 -33.94 9.64 28.38
C LEU A 198 -32.43 9.73 28.11
N ARG A 199 -31.63 9.97 29.16
CA ARG A 199 -30.16 9.98 29.05
C ARG A 199 -29.59 8.62 28.67
N GLU A 200 -30.07 7.54 29.28
CA GLU A 200 -29.60 6.18 28.97
C GLU A 200 -29.91 5.79 27.51
N LEU A 201 -31.07 6.19 27.00
CA LEU A 201 -31.43 6.00 25.59
C LEU A 201 -30.49 6.78 24.66
N ALA A 202 -30.24 8.05 24.97
CA ALA A 202 -29.37 8.92 24.19
C ALA A 202 -27.90 8.48 24.20
N GLU A 203 -27.43 7.82 25.28
CA GLU A 203 -26.07 7.24 25.31
C GLU A 203 -25.92 6.08 24.32
N LEU A 204 -26.92 5.20 24.23
CA LEU A 204 -26.93 4.10 23.26
C LEU A 204 -27.01 4.62 21.82
N GLU A 205 -27.87 5.61 21.57
CA GLU A 205 -28.01 6.24 20.26
C GLU A 205 -26.73 6.96 19.83
N ARG A 206 -26.04 7.65 20.76
CA ARG A 206 -24.74 8.27 20.50
C ARG A 206 -23.70 7.25 20.06
N ASP A 207 -23.58 6.13 20.79
CA ASP A 207 -22.56 5.12 20.49
C ASP A 207 -22.81 4.47 19.11
N GLY A 208 -24.09 4.23 18.76
CA GLY A 208 -24.48 3.81 17.42
C GLY A 208 -24.13 4.84 16.35
N CYS A 209 -24.46 6.13 16.57
CA CYS A 209 -24.14 7.21 15.65
C CYS A 209 -22.62 7.37 15.44
N LEU A 210 -21.81 7.21 16.50
CA LEU A 210 -20.35 7.28 16.39
C LEU A 210 -19.79 6.15 15.52
N GLN A 211 -20.31 4.93 15.67
CA GLN A 211 -19.91 3.80 14.86
C GLN A 211 -20.33 3.97 13.39
N ASP A 212 -21.57 4.41 13.15
CA ASP A 212 -22.06 4.75 11.81
C ASP A 212 -21.19 5.84 11.15
N ILE A 213 -20.79 6.86 11.91
CA ILE A 213 -19.91 7.93 11.41
C ILE A 213 -18.52 7.39 11.04
N GLN A 214 -17.96 6.48 11.84
CA GLN A 214 -16.66 5.85 11.54
C GLN A 214 -16.75 5.01 10.26
N ASP A 215 -17.79 4.19 10.12
CA ASP A 215 -18.02 3.35 8.94
C ASP A 215 -18.25 4.21 7.68
N LEU A 216 -19.04 5.28 7.79
CA LEU A 216 -19.26 6.23 6.71
C LEU A 216 -17.99 6.99 6.32
N ARG A 217 -17.16 7.38 7.30
CA ARG A 217 -15.85 8.01 7.03
C ARG A 217 -14.94 7.07 6.26
N GLN A 218 -14.85 5.80 6.67
CA GLN A 218 -14.06 4.80 5.97
C GLN A 218 -14.58 4.60 4.54
N LYS A 219 -15.90 4.47 4.38
CA LYS A 219 -16.54 4.33 3.06
C LYS A 219 -16.26 5.52 2.13
N VAL A 220 -16.26 6.75 2.65
CA VAL A 220 -15.90 7.95 1.87
C VAL A 220 -14.43 7.88 1.43
N LEU A 221 -13.51 7.50 2.32
CA LEU A 221 -12.08 7.33 1.97
C LEU A 221 -11.87 6.24 0.92
N ASP A 222 -12.58 5.12 1.02
CA ASP A 222 -12.48 4.04 0.04
C ASP A 222 -13.01 4.49 -1.34
N GLN A 223 -14.08 5.28 -1.39
CA GLN A 223 -14.65 5.83 -2.63
C GLN A 223 -13.77 6.93 -3.27
N LEU A 224 -12.92 7.59 -2.49
CA LEU A 224 -11.97 8.59 -2.99
C LEU A 224 -10.82 7.95 -3.76
N ILE A 225 -10.51 6.68 -3.48
CA ILE A 225 -9.40 5.97 -4.12
C ILE A 225 -9.91 5.38 -5.44
N PRO A 226 -9.37 5.79 -6.59
CA PRO A 226 -9.80 5.26 -7.87
C PRO A 226 -9.46 3.78 -7.97
N GLU A 227 -10.44 2.96 -8.34
CA GLU A 227 -10.19 1.55 -8.66
C GLU A 227 -9.51 1.44 -10.03
N GLU A 228 -8.35 0.78 -10.06
CA GLU A 228 -7.67 0.46 -11.32
C GLU A 228 -8.28 -0.81 -11.94
N GLU A 229 -8.49 -0.84 -13.26
CA GLU A 229 -8.99 -2.05 -13.95
C GLU A 229 -8.10 -3.29 -13.71
N ALA A 230 -6.81 -3.07 -13.47
CA ALA A 230 -5.85 -4.12 -13.15
C ALA A 230 -6.09 -4.77 -11.78
N ASP A 231 -6.70 -4.07 -10.81
CA ASP A 231 -6.95 -4.61 -9.46
C ASP A 231 -7.96 -5.77 -9.44
N LEU A 232 -8.82 -5.84 -10.46
CA LEU A 232 -9.79 -6.92 -10.65
C LEU A 232 -9.25 -8.09 -11.47
N SER A 233 -8.05 -7.96 -12.03
CA SER A 233 -7.45 -8.98 -12.87
C SER A 233 -6.85 -10.10 -12.03
N ASP A 234 -6.83 -11.30 -12.60
CA ASP A 234 -5.98 -12.39 -12.13
C ASP A 234 -4.51 -12.00 -12.25
N LEU A 235 -3.61 -12.76 -11.63
CA LEU A 235 -2.18 -12.44 -11.62
C LEU A 235 -1.30 -13.61 -12.06
N ILE A 236 -0.14 -13.26 -12.58
CA ILE A 236 0.99 -14.15 -12.79
C ILE A 236 2.06 -13.78 -11.76
N LEU A 237 2.39 -14.75 -10.91
CA LEU A 237 3.43 -14.68 -9.92
C LEU A 237 4.70 -15.31 -10.50
N GLU A 238 5.81 -14.58 -10.52
CA GLU A 238 7.13 -15.09 -10.88
C GLU A 238 8.09 -14.94 -9.69
N VAL A 239 8.70 -16.04 -9.25
CA VAL A 239 9.73 -16.04 -8.21
C VAL A 239 11.06 -16.48 -8.80
N THR A 240 12.13 -15.76 -8.48
CA THR A 240 13.47 -16.03 -9.03
C THR A 240 14.54 -15.90 -7.96
N ALA A 241 15.46 -16.86 -7.91
CA ALA A 241 16.59 -16.82 -7.01
C ALA A 241 17.57 -15.68 -7.37
N GLY A 242 17.99 -14.94 -6.35
CA GLY A 242 18.94 -13.83 -6.47
C GLY A 242 20.36 -14.21 -6.04
N VAL A 243 20.98 -13.33 -5.26
CA VAL A 243 22.36 -13.53 -4.76
C VAL A 243 22.32 -14.46 -3.55
N GLY A 244 23.13 -15.52 -3.55
CA GLY A 244 23.18 -16.47 -2.42
C GLY A 244 23.34 -17.94 -2.84
N GLY A 245 23.37 -18.23 -4.14
CA GLY A 245 23.60 -19.57 -4.67
C GLY A 245 22.51 -20.55 -4.23
N GLN A 246 22.92 -21.70 -3.70
CA GLN A 246 21.99 -22.75 -3.26
C GLN A 246 21.03 -22.28 -2.15
N GLU A 247 21.49 -21.43 -1.23
CA GLU A 247 20.64 -20.91 -0.16
C GLU A 247 19.53 -19.98 -0.70
N ALA A 248 19.85 -19.17 -1.71
CA ALA A 248 18.83 -18.35 -2.38
C ALA A 248 17.77 -19.22 -3.06
N MET A 249 18.18 -20.35 -3.66
CA MET A 249 17.25 -21.28 -4.30
C MET A 249 16.35 -22.00 -3.30
N LEU A 250 16.87 -22.43 -2.15
CA LEU A 250 16.08 -23.02 -1.07
C LEU A 250 15.09 -22.00 -0.48
N PHE A 251 15.51 -20.75 -0.30
CA PHE A 251 14.62 -19.70 0.19
C PHE A 251 13.54 -19.34 -0.85
N THR A 252 13.87 -19.38 -2.15
CA THR A 252 12.91 -19.15 -3.23
C THR A 252 11.81 -20.21 -3.23
N ASP A 253 12.18 -21.46 -2.97
CA ASP A 253 11.26 -22.60 -2.83
C ASP A 253 10.29 -22.39 -1.65
N GLU A 254 10.81 -22.07 -0.46
CA GLU A 254 10.01 -21.83 0.75
C GLU A 254 9.03 -20.65 0.59
N VAL A 255 9.42 -19.59 -0.13
CA VAL A 255 8.53 -18.45 -0.41
C VAL A 255 7.50 -18.79 -1.49
N PHE A 256 7.82 -19.64 -2.45
CA PHE A 256 6.85 -20.13 -3.43
C PHE A 256 5.74 -20.94 -2.75
N ASP A 257 6.13 -21.84 -1.83
CA ASP A 257 5.19 -22.60 -1.00
C ASP A 257 4.35 -21.69 -0.11
N MET A 258 4.94 -20.63 0.46
CA MET A 258 4.21 -19.61 1.23
C MET A 258 3.09 -18.96 0.40
N TYR A 259 3.37 -18.57 -0.86
CA TYR A 259 2.35 -17.98 -1.72
C TYR A 259 1.29 -18.97 -2.20
N HIS A 260 1.66 -20.25 -2.35
CA HIS A 260 0.69 -21.30 -2.57
C HIS A 260 -0.25 -21.47 -1.35
N GLY A 261 0.29 -21.45 -0.13
CA GLY A 261 -0.50 -21.43 1.11
C GLY A 261 -1.43 -20.21 1.21
N PHE A 262 -0.92 -19.03 0.83
CA PHE A 262 -1.71 -17.79 0.79
C PHE A 262 -2.89 -17.85 -0.19
N ALA A 263 -2.67 -18.40 -1.39
CA ALA A 263 -3.75 -18.63 -2.33
C ALA A 263 -4.81 -19.59 -1.76
N GLN A 264 -4.39 -20.66 -1.08
CA GLN A 264 -5.32 -21.60 -0.44
C GLN A 264 -6.11 -20.96 0.71
N HIS A 265 -5.47 -20.12 1.52
CA HIS A 265 -6.12 -19.40 2.64
C HIS A 265 -7.27 -18.51 2.16
N HIS A 266 -7.09 -17.84 1.01
CA HIS A 266 -8.14 -17.02 0.38
C HIS A 266 -9.08 -17.79 -0.55
N GLY A 267 -8.91 -19.11 -0.69
CA GLY A 267 -9.72 -19.94 -1.58
C GLY A 267 -9.49 -19.64 -3.07
N TRP A 268 -8.32 -19.12 -3.43
CA TRP A 268 -7.92 -18.87 -4.81
C TRP A 268 -7.38 -20.13 -5.48
N SER A 269 -7.49 -20.18 -6.81
CA SER A 269 -6.84 -21.22 -7.61
C SER A 269 -5.37 -20.86 -7.85
N PHE A 270 -4.49 -21.85 -7.76
CA PHE A 270 -3.05 -21.69 -7.95
C PHE A 270 -2.56 -22.72 -8.97
N ASP A 271 -2.31 -22.27 -10.19
CA ASP A 271 -1.88 -23.11 -11.31
C ASP A 271 -0.41 -22.87 -11.62
N VAL A 272 0.44 -23.87 -11.38
CA VAL A 272 1.89 -23.79 -11.66
C VAL A 272 2.12 -23.83 -13.17
N LEU A 273 2.74 -22.80 -13.73
CA LEU A 273 3.06 -22.67 -15.16
C LEU A 273 4.46 -23.17 -15.46
N GLU A 274 5.45 -22.73 -14.68
CA GLU A 274 6.85 -23.10 -14.83
C GLU A 274 7.46 -23.42 -13.46
N HIS A 275 8.27 -24.48 -13.38
CA HIS A 275 8.92 -24.88 -12.15
C HIS A 275 10.32 -25.42 -12.42
N VAL A 276 11.33 -24.56 -12.29
CA VAL A 276 12.74 -24.86 -12.64
C VAL A 276 13.55 -25.10 -11.37
N THR A 277 13.72 -26.38 -11.04
CA THR A 277 14.54 -26.82 -9.91
C THR A 277 16.02 -26.92 -10.26
N SER A 278 16.89 -26.78 -9.26
CA SER A 278 18.33 -27.01 -9.39
C SER A 278 18.71 -28.44 -9.00
N GLU A 279 19.77 -28.99 -9.61
CA GLU A 279 20.34 -30.30 -9.25
C GLU A 279 20.83 -30.37 -7.80
N ILE A 280 21.22 -29.21 -7.25
CA ILE A 280 21.73 -29.07 -5.89
C ILE A 280 20.57 -28.84 -4.89
N GLY A 281 19.31 -28.91 -5.35
CA GLY A 281 18.12 -28.65 -4.55
C GLY A 281 17.72 -27.17 -4.49
N GLY A 282 16.44 -26.94 -4.26
CA GLY A 282 15.79 -25.63 -4.28
C GLY A 282 15.37 -25.18 -5.68
N LEU A 283 14.73 -24.00 -5.71
CA LEU A 283 14.06 -23.45 -6.87
C LEU A 283 14.87 -22.30 -7.49
N ARG A 284 15.19 -22.39 -8.79
CA ARG A 284 15.88 -21.32 -9.52
C ARG A 284 14.89 -20.27 -10.01
N HIS A 285 13.79 -20.73 -10.59
CA HIS A 285 12.72 -19.92 -11.13
C HIS A 285 11.41 -20.72 -11.08
N ALA A 286 10.31 -20.11 -10.65
CA ALA A 286 8.97 -20.63 -10.89
C ALA A 286 8.03 -19.51 -11.30
N SER A 287 6.99 -19.90 -12.03
CA SER A 287 5.84 -19.05 -12.32
C SER A 287 4.54 -19.78 -12.04
N ALA A 288 3.55 -19.06 -11.53
CA ALA A 288 2.22 -19.56 -11.26
C ALA A 288 1.15 -18.53 -11.67
N SER A 289 0.03 -19.01 -12.18
CA SER A 289 -1.19 -18.22 -12.39
C SER A 289 -2.04 -18.33 -11.13
N ILE A 290 -2.47 -17.20 -10.57
CA ILE A 290 -3.38 -17.17 -9.43
C ILE A 290 -4.67 -16.47 -9.85
N SER A 291 -5.76 -17.24 -9.89
CA SER A 291 -7.09 -16.74 -10.23
C SER A 291 -8.00 -16.73 -9.02
N GLY A 292 -8.62 -15.58 -8.77
CA GLY A 292 -9.42 -15.33 -7.57
C GLY A 292 -9.83 -13.86 -7.42
N PRO A 293 -10.87 -13.57 -6.62
CA PRO A 293 -11.36 -12.22 -6.43
C PRO A 293 -10.28 -11.32 -5.81
N GLN A 294 -9.98 -10.20 -6.47
CA GLN A 294 -9.02 -9.18 -6.03
C GLN A 294 -7.61 -9.73 -5.72
N SER A 295 -7.22 -10.84 -6.37
CA SER A 295 -5.94 -11.51 -6.13
C SER A 295 -4.77 -10.56 -6.40
N TYR A 296 -4.79 -9.85 -7.54
CA TYR A 296 -3.75 -8.88 -7.90
C TYR A 296 -3.68 -7.71 -6.91
N LYS A 297 -4.83 -7.15 -6.51
CA LYS A 297 -4.91 -6.02 -5.58
C LYS A 297 -4.21 -6.31 -4.24
N ARG A 298 -4.33 -7.53 -3.71
CA ARG A 298 -3.67 -7.94 -2.47
C ARG A 298 -2.19 -8.28 -2.68
N MET A 299 -1.87 -9.00 -3.74
CA MET A 299 -0.51 -9.51 -3.99
C MET A 299 0.44 -8.49 -4.61
N LYS A 300 -0.04 -7.37 -5.16
CA LYS A 300 0.84 -6.35 -5.80
C LYS A 300 1.95 -5.82 -4.89
N PHE A 301 1.74 -5.85 -3.57
CA PHE A 301 2.73 -5.43 -2.59
C PHE A 301 3.84 -6.45 -2.33
N GLU A 302 3.72 -7.68 -2.84
CA GLU A 302 4.76 -8.69 -2.75
C GLU A 302 5.84 -8.50 -3.82
N ALA A 303 5.62 -7.66 -4.82
CA ALA A 303 6.59 -7.42 -5.89
C ALA A 303 7.84 -6.68 -5.36
N GLY A 304 9.02 -7.28 -5.55
CA GLY A 304 10.29 -6.69 -5.18
C GLY A 304 11.37 -7.69 -4.78
N VAL A 305 12.43 -7.19 -4.12
CA VAL A 305 13.53 -8.02 -3.62
C VAL A 305 13.31 -8.41 -2.16
N HIS A 306 13.30 -9.71 -1.90
CA HIS A 306 13.19 -10.29 -0.56
C HIS A 306 14.57 -10.74 -0.10
N ARG A 307 14.93 -10.38 1.13
CA ARG A 307 16.24 -10.69 1.72
C ARG A 307 16.09 -11.66 2.88
N VAL A 308 16.85 -12.74 2.89
CA VAL A 308 16.91 -13.69 4.00
C VAL A 308 18.25 -13.62 4.72
N GLN A 309 18.21 -13.68 6.04
CA GLN A 309 19.36 -13.78 6.93
C GLN A 309 19.19 -14.99 7.83
N ARG A 310 19.95 -16.06 7.53
CA ARG A 310 19.95 -17.29 8.33
C ARG A 310 21.25 -18.05 8.17
N VAL A 311 21.45 -19.05 9.03
CA VAL A 311 22.49 -20.06 8.83
C VAL A 311 22.00 -21.00 7.73
N PRO A 312 22.68 -21.10 6.57
CA PRO A 312 22.25 -21.97 5.50
C PRO A 312 22.22 -23.44 5.92
N LYS A 313 21.28 -24.20 5.37
CA LYS A 313 21.24 -25.66 5.56
C LYS A 313 22.50 -26.35 5.01
N THR A 314 23.19 -25.69 4.07
CA THR A 314 24.37 -26.20 3.36
C THR A 314 25.69 -25.89 4.07
N GLU A 315 25.68 -25.05 5.11
CA GLU A 315 26.88 -24.51 5.75
C GLU A 315 27.24 -25.29 7.02
N LYS A 316 28.48 -25.78 7.13
CA LYS A 316 28.94 -26.54 8.30
C LYS A 316 29.40 -25.64 9.46
N GLN A 317 29.80 -24.41 9.16
CA GLN A 317 30.43 -23.51 10.13
C GLN A 317 29.44 -22.63 10.93
N SER A 318 28.14 -22.88 10.83
CA SER A 318 27.08 -22.12 11.52
C SER A 318 27.16 -20.59 11.33
N ARG A 319 27.71 -20.12 10.21
CA ARG A 319 27.82 -18.69 9.88
C ARG A 319 26.51 -18.18 9.29
N MET A 320 26.06 -17.01 9.72
CA MET A 320 24.91 -16.34 9.10
C MET A 320 25.28 -15.83 7.71
N HIS A 321 24.51 -16.25 6.70
CA HIS A 321 24.61 -15.73 5.35
C HIS A 321 23.43 -14.81 5.05
N THR A 322 23.65 -13.90 4.10
CA THR A 322 22.59 -13.02 3.59
C THR A 322 22.38 -13.30 2.11
N SER A 323 21.20 -13.83 1.80
CA SER A 323 20.77 -14.18 0.45
C SER A 323 19.58 -13.32 0.03
N THR A 324 19.34 -13.22 -1.28
CA THR A 324 18.22 -12.49 -1.86
C THR A 324 17.46 -13.35 -2.87
N MET A 325 16.19 -13.03 -3.04
CA MET A 325 15.32 -13.53 -4.11
C MET A 325 14.43 -12.39 -4.59
N THR A 326 13.84 -12.53 -5.77
CA THR A 326 12.97 -11.51 -6.37
C THR A 326 11.62 -12.11 -6.70
N VAL A 327 10.58 -11.34 -6.41
CA VAL A 327 9.19 -11.67 -6.73
C VAL A 327 8.70 -10.61 -7.72
N ALA A 328 8.09 -11.06 -8.81
CA ALA A 328 7.35 -10.20 -9.73
C ALA A 328 5.88 -10.63 -9.75
N VAL A 329 5.00 -9.64 -9.67
CA VAL A 329 3.54 -9.82 -9.67
C VAL A 329 3.00 -9.00 -10.82
N LEU A 330 2.50 -9.67 -11.85
CA LEU A 330 2.02 -9.05 -13.07
C LEU A 330 0.53 -9.38 -13.25
N PRO A 331 -0.31 -8.44 -13.69
CA PRO A 331 -1.69 -8.75 -14.02
C PRO A 331 -1.73 -9.68 -15.24
N GLN A 332 -2.61 -10.67 -15.20
CA GLN A 332 -2.78 -11.64 -16.28
C GLN A 332 -3.28 -10.92 -17.54
N PRO A 333 -2.64 -11.13 -18.71
CA PRO A 333 -3.04 -10.47 -19.94
C PRO A 333 -4.41 -10.98 -20.42
N THR A 334 -5.33 -10.05 -20.68
CA THR A 334 -6.51 -10.33 -21.50
C THR A 334 -6.10 -10.55 -22.95
N GLU A 335 -6.83 -11.40 -23.68
CA GLU A 335 -6.60 -11.57 -25.11
C GLU A 335 -6.77 -10.24 -25.87
N ILE A 336 -5.76 -9.90 -26.68
CA ILE A 336 -5.79 -8.68 -27.50
C ILE A 336 -6.80 -8.88 -28.63
N SER A 337 -8.06 -8.52 -28.38
CA SER A 337 -9.08 -8.40 -29.42
C SER A 337 -8.87 -7.09 -30.19
N PHE A 338 -8.94 -7.17 -31.52
CA PHE A 338 -8.65 -6.04 -32.39
C PHE A 338 -9.72 -5.92 -33.49
N THR A 339 -10.55 -4.89 -33.37
CA THR A 339 -11.59 -4.55 -34.35
C THR A 339 -11.18 -3.29 -35.10
N ILE A 340 -11.01 -3.38 -36.42
CA ILE A 340 -10.71 -2.22 -37.27
C ILE A 340 -12.02 -1.58 -37.70
N ASN A 341 -12.20 -0.30 -37.37
CA ASN A 341 -13.32 0.48 -37.90
C ASN A 341 -13.07 0.84 -39.37
N PRO A 342 -14.05 0.64 -40.26
CA PRO A 342 -13.88 0.97 -41.68
C PRO A 342 -13.73 2.48 -41.93
N LYS A 343 -14.17 3.34 -41.00
CA LYS A 343 -14.04 4.80 -41.09
C LYS A 343 -12.60 5.29 -40.95
N ASP A 344 -11.74 4.51 -40.28
CA ASP A 344 -10.34 4.85 -40.01
C ASP A 344 -9.40 4.39 -41.13
N LEU A 345 -9.95 3.84 -42.21
CA LEU A 345 -9.22 3.30 -43.34
C LEU A 345 -9.37 4.18 -44.57
N ARG A 346 -8.24 4.65 -45.09
CA ARG A 346 -8.16 5.23 -46.42
C ARG A 346 -7.70 4.16 -47.40
N ILE A 347 -8.52 3.87 -48.40
CA ILE A 347 -8.24 2.87 -49.43
C ILE A 347 -7.97 3.61 -50.74
N ASP A 348 -6.72 3.58 -51.18
CA ASP A 348 -6.29 4.15 -52.45
C ASP A 348 -6.08 3.01 -53.48
N THR A 349 -6.59 3.20 -54.69
CA THR A 349 -6.42 2.27 -55.82
C THR A 349 -5.38 2.81 -56.79
N MET A 350 -4.46 1.95 -57.22
CA MET A 350 -3.37 2.32 -58.12
C MET A 350 -3.14 1.28 -59.21
N ARG A 351 -2.38 1.66 -60.24
CA ARG A 351 -1.92 0.73 -61.27
C ARG A 351 -0.87 -0.21 -60.68
N ALA A 352 -0.96 -1.50 -61.01
CA ALA A 352 0.02 -2.47 -60.58
C ALA A 352 1.37 -2.20 -61.26
N SER A 353 2.46 -2.44 -60.52
CA SER A 353 3.83 -2.32 -61.04
C SER A 353 4.43 -3.69 -61.31
N GLY A 354 5.02 -3.90 -62.49
CA GLY A 354 5.74 -5.15 -62.80
C GLY A 354 5.69 -5.60 -64.27
N ALA A 355 6.26 -6.77 -64.53
CA ALA A 355 6.24 -7.41 -65.85
C ALA A 355 4.80 -7.82 -66.22
N GLY A 356 4.15 -7.00 -67.04
CA GLY A 356 2.76 -7.17 -67.44
C GLY A 356 2.49 -6.68 -68.85
N GLY A 357 1.50 -7.29 -69.51
CA GLY A 357 1.02 -6.82 -70.82
C GLY A 357 0.14 -5.57 -70.70
N GLN A 358 -0.61 -5.27 -71.77
CA GLN A 358 -1.50 -4.10 -71.85
C GLN A 358 -2.44 -3.95 -70.64
N HIS A 359 -2.94 -5.06 -70.09
CA HIS A 359 -3.82 -5.10 -68.92
C HIS A 359 -3.20 -4.49 -67.64
N VAL A 360 -1.88 -4.56 -67.46
CA VAL A 360 -1.22 -3.96 -66.29
C VAL A 360 -1.11 -2.43 -66.41
N ASN A 361 -1.05 -1.92 -67.65
CA ASN A 361 -0.96 -0.48 -67.91
C ASN A 361 -2.32 0.23 -67.85
N THR A 362 -3.42 -0.50 -68.07
CA THR A 362 -4.78 0.08 -68.16
C THR A 362 -5.64 -0.16 -66.93
N THR A 363 -5.40 -1.22 -66.15
CA THR A 363 -6.30 -1.66 -65.07
C THR A 363 -5.74 -1.31 -63.68
N ASP A 364 -6.52 -0.60 -62.89
CA ASP A 364 -6.18 -0.22 -61.51
C ASP A 364 -6.45 -1.39 -60.54
N SER A 365 -5.58 -2.41 -60.57
CA SER A 365 -5.74 -3.62 -59.76
C SER A 365 -5.02 -3.57 -58.41
N ALA A 366 -4.05 -2.68 -58.20
CA ALA A 366 -3.28 -2.60 -56.96
C ALA A 366 -4.01 -1.75 -55.91
N VAL A 367 -3.97 -2.19 -54.65
CA VAL A 367 -4.69 -1.56 -53.54
C VAL A 367 -3.71 -1.21 -52.44
N ARG A 368 -3.75 0.04 -51.99
CA ARG A 368 -3.05 0.54 -50.81
C ARG A 368 -4.06 0.95 -49.76
N ILE A 369 -3.87 0.50 -48.52
CA ILE A 369 -4.73 0.81 -47.39
C ILE A 369 -3.87 1.50 -46.33
N VAL A 370 -4.33 2.65 -45.87
CA VAL A 370 -3.70 3.44 -44.82
C VAL A 370 -4.65 3.49 -43.62
N HIS A 371 -4.16 3.10 -42.45
CA HIS A 371 -4.88 3.27 -41.20
C HIS A 371 -4.56 4.67 -40.65
N LEU A 372 -5.52 5.59 -40.77
CA LEU A 372 -5.38 7.01 -40.45
C LEU A 372 -4.81 7.28 -39.05
N PRO A 373 -5.29 6.65 -37.95
CA PRO A 373 -4.81 7.02 -36.61
C PRO A 373 -3.39 6.53 -36.32
N THR A 374 -2.95 5.42 -36.92
CA THR A 374 -1.60 4.87 -36.70
C THR A 374 -0.59 5.22 -37.80
N GLY A 375 -1.05 5.73 -38.94
CA GLY A 375 -0.23 5.96 -40.14
C GLY A 375 0.27 4.70 -40.86
N VAL A 376 -0.10 3.49 -40.41
CA VAL A 376 0.38 2.23 -40.98
C VAL A 376 -0.19 2.01 -42.38
N VAL A 377 0.70 1.69 -43.33
CA VAL A 377 0.35 1.42 -44.72
C VAL A 377 0.54 -0.06 -45.05
N ALA A 378 -0.45 -0.64 -45.72
CA ALA A 378 -0.37 -1.97 -46.31
C ALA A 378 -0.78 -1.90 -47.79
N GLU A 379 0.03 -2.47 -48.67
CA GLU A 379 -0.25 -2.52 -50.09
C GLU A 379 -0.17 -3.95 -50.63
N CYS A 380 -1.01 -4.27 -51.60
CA CYS A 380 -1.02 -5.57 -52.26
C CYS A 380 -1.32 -5.42 -53.76
N GLN A 381 -0.52 -6.09 -54.58
CA GLN A 381 -0.64 -6.10 -56.04
C GLN A 381 -0.46 -7.50 -56.66
N GLN A 382 -0.58 -8.57 -55.86
CA GLN A 382 -0.27 -9.94 -56.29
C GLN A 382 -1.30 -10.52 -57.28
N GLU A 383 -2.58 -10.22 -57.07
CA GLU A 383 -3.67 -10.78 -57.86
C GLU A 383 -4.07 -9.82 -58.99
N ARG A 384 -4.68 -10.35 -60.06
CA ARG A 384 -5.28 -9.51 -61.12
C ARG A 384 -6.55 -8.81 -60.66
N SER A 385 -7.22 -9.31 -59.62
CA SER A 385 -8.48 -8.76 -59.09
C SER A 385 -8.24 -7.79 -57.94
N GLN A 386 -8.81 -6.59 -58.06
CA GLN A 386 -8.78 -5.55 -57.04
C GLN A 386 -9.36 -6.03 -55.70
N LEU A 387 -10.48 -6.76 -55.70
CA LEU A 387 -11.14 -7.23 -54.48
C LEU A 387 -10.24 -8.19 -53.69
N LYS A 388 -9.59 -9.14 -54.39
CA LYS A 388 -8.64 -10.07 -53.77
C LYS A 388 -7.41 -9.35 -53.21
N ASN A 389 -6.92 -8.32 -53.92
CA ASN A 389 -5.82 -7.49 -53.41
C ASN A 389 -6.25 -6.65 -52.19
N LYS A 390 -7.49 -6.13 -52.17
CA LYS A 390 -8.05 -5.44 -51.00
C LYS A 390 -8.13 -6.37 -49.78
N GLU A 391 -8.63 -7.59 -49.94
CA GLU A 391 -8.69 -8.58 -48.85
C GLU A 391 -7.29 -8.95 -48.33
N LYS A 392 -6.33 -9.19 -49.22
CA LYS A 392 -4.93 -9.45 -48.85
C LYS A 392 -4.27 -8.26 -48.17
N ALA A 393 -4.49 -7.03 -48.67
CA ALA A 393 -3.99 -5.81 -48.06
C ALA A 393 -4.61 -5.58 -46.66
N MET A 394 -5.91 -5.87 -46.50
CA MET A 394 -6.59 -5.83 -45.19
C MET A 394 -6.02 -6.86 -44.22
N LYS A 395 -5.73 -8.08 -44.68
CA LYS A 395 -5.10 -9.12 -43.86
C LYS A 395 -3.68 -8.72 -43.44
N ALA A 396 -2.90 -8.15 -44.36
CA ALA A 396 -1.57 -7.61 -44.07
C ALA A 396 -1.62 -6.43 -43.09
N LEU A 397 -2.60 -5.53 -43.25
CA LEU A 397 -2.81 -4.41 -42.34
C LEU A 397 -3.16 -4.89 -40.93
N ARG A 398 -4.09 -5.85 -40.80
CA ARG A 398 -4.43 -6.49 -39.52
C ARG A 398 -3.19 -7.10 -38.86
N ALA A 399 -2.38 -7.83 -39.61
CA ALA A 399 -1.16 -8.44 -39.09
C ALA A 399 -0.14 -7.41 -38.60
N LYS A 400 0.06 -6.31 -39.34
CA LYS A 400 0.95 -5.21 -38.93
C LYS A 400 0.46 -4.51 -37.65
N LEU A 401 -0.82 -4.14 -37.62
CA LEU A 401 -1.42 -3.47 -36.47
C LEU A 401 -1.43 -4.35 -35.22
N TYR A 402 -1.73 -5.64 -35.38
CA TYR A 402 -1.62 -6.62 -34.30
C TYR A 402 -0.19 -6.75 -33.79
N GLY A 403 0.80 -6.83 -34.69
CA GLY A 403 2.22 -6.90 -34.32
C GLY A 403 2.67 -5.68 -33.51
N MET A 404 2.30 -4.47 -33.93
CA MET A 404 2.60 -3.24 -33.19
C MET A 404 1.97 -3.23 -31.80
N LYS A 405 0.69 -3.60 -31.69
CA LYS A 405 -0.01 -3.65 -30.39
C LYS A 405 0.59 -4.72 -29.46
N LEU A 406 0.96 -5.87 -30.02
CA LEU A 406 1.65 -6.93 -29.27
C LEU A 406 3.03 -6.46 -28.77
N GLU A 407 3.81 -5.78 -29.62
CA GLU A 407 5.11 -5.21 -29.24
C GLU A 407 4.95 -4.14 -28.15
N GLU A 408 3.96 -3.27 -28.26
CA GLU A 408 3.66 -2.27 -27.23
C GLU A 408 3.34 -2.94 -25.89
N GLU A 409 2.40 -3.89 -25.88
CA GLU A 409 1.98 -4.61 -24.67
C GLU A 409 3.12 -5.44 -24.05
N THR A 410 3.91 -6.12 -24.87
CA THR A 410 5.07 -6.89 -24.39
C THR A 410 6.16 -5.97 -23.83
N SER A 411 6.39 -4.81 -24.45
CA SER A 411 7.35 -3.82 -23.96
C SER A 411 6.91 -3.21 -22.61
N LYS A 412 5.61 -2.89 -22.45
CA LYS A 412 5.03 -2.42 -21.18
C LYS A 412 5.24 -3.45 -20.07
N ARG A 413 4.87 -4.72 -20.29
CA ARG A 413 5.08 -5.79 -19.31
C ARG A 413 6.56 -6.00 -18.99
N TYR A 414 7.41 -6.00 -20.01
CA TYR A 414 8.85 -6.14 -19.80
C TYR A 414 9.40 -5.02 -18.90
N ASN A 415 8.98 -3.78 -19.14
CA ASN A 415 9.37 -2.64 -18.32
C ASN A 415 8.83 -2.73 -16.89
N GLN A 416 7.54 -3.07 -16.72
CA GLN A 416 6.94 -3.30 -15.40
C GLN A 416 7.71 -4.37 -14.61
N ARG A 417 7.95 -5.52 -15.24
CA ARG A 417 8.73 -6.62 -14.64
C ARG A 417 10.15 -6.18 -14.28
N LYS A 418 10.82 -5.43 -15.17
CA LYS A 418 12.17 -4.93 -14.92
C LYS A 418 12.23 -3.99 -13.73
N VAL A 419 11.23 -3.12 -13.55
CA VAL A 419 11.14 -2.21 -12.41
C VAL A 419 10.95 -2.99 -11.10
N GLN A 420 10.09 -4.02 -11.09
CA GLN A 420 9.85 -4.84 -9.89
C GLN A 420 11.09 -5.68 -9.49
N ILE A 421 11.77 -6.30 -10.46
CA ILE A 421 12.93 -7.15 -10.19
C ILE A 421 14.18 -6.34 -9.79
N GLY A 422 14.33 -5.13 -10.34
CA GLY A 422 15.50 -4.28 -10.12
C GLY A 422 16.82 -4.96 -10.52
N THR A 423 17.88 -4.72 -9.75
CA THR A 423 19.22 -5.30 -9.95
C THR A 423 19.40 -6.65 -9.24
N ARG A 424 18.37 -7.14 -8.53
CA ARG A 424 18.43 -8.34 -7.64
C ARG A 424 19.46 -8.21 -6.50
N GLY A 425 19.98 -7.01 -6.30
CA GLY A 425 21.05 -6.70 -5.34
C GLY A 425 20.56 -6.68 -3.89
N ARG A 426 21.51 -6.64 -2.94
CA ARG A 426 21.19 -6.63 -1.50
C ARG A 426 20.62 -5.30 -0.98
N SER A 427 20.78 -4.21 -1.74
CA SER A 427 20.37 -2.85 -1.36
C SER A 427 18.88 -2.59 -1.59
N GLU A 428 18.30 -3.15 -2.65
CA GLU A 428 16.93 -2.87 -3.14
C GLU A 428 15.84 -3.70 -2.43
N LYS A 429 16.08 -4.07 -1.16
CA LYS A 429 15.20 -4.96 -0.40
C LYS A 429 13.90 -4.28 0.00
N ILE A 430 12.77 -4.94 -0.23
CA ILE A 430 11.47 -4.53 0.33
C ILE A 430 11.21 -5.20 1.68
N ARG A 431 11.61 -6.46 1.83
CA ARG A 431 11.40 -7.24 3.07
C ARG A 431 12.66 -7.96 3.50
N THR A 432 12.91 -8.04 4.81
CA THR A 432 13.98 -8.85 5.39
C THR A 432 13.42 -9.91 6.33
N TYR A 433 13.76 -11.17 6.08
CA TYR A 433 13.46 -12.33 6.89
C TYR A 433 14.69 -12.65 7.73
N ASN A 434 14.65 -12.37 9.04
CA ASN A 434 15.75 -12.65 9.96
C ASN A 434 15.37 -13.83 10.86
N PHE A 435 15.96 -14.99 10.56
CA PHE A 435 15.69 -16.22 11.32
C PHE A 435 16.42 -16.27 12.66
N ALA A 436 17.51 -15.52 12.84
CA ALA A 436 18.24 -15.50 14.12
C ALA A 436 17.48 -14.71 15.18
N GLN A 437 16.72 -13.68 14.77
CA GLN A 437 15.88 -12.86 15.64
C GLN A 437 14.40 -13.21 15.54
N ASP A 438 14.05 -14.23 14.77
CA ASP A 438 12.68 -14.66 14.45
C ASP A 438 11.74 -13.48 14.14
N ARG A 439 12.16 -12.64 13.19
CA ARG A 439 11.43 -11.43 12.81
C ARG A 439 11.51 -11.18 11.31
N ILE A 440 10.40 -10.71 10.77
CA ILE A 440 10.25 -10.25 9.40
C ILE A 440 9.98 -8.75 9.43
N THR A 441 10.70 -7.99 8.63
CA THR A 441 10.57 -6.53 8.59
C THR A 441 10.31 -6.08 7.16
N ASP A 442 9.19 -5.40 6.91
CA ASP A 442 8.95 -4.69 5.66
C ASP A 442 9.55 -3.28 5.78
N HIS A 443 10.46 -2.92 4.88
CA HIS A 443 11.24 -1.68 4.93
C HIS A 443 10.46 -0.48 4.38
N ARG A 444 9.32 -0.70 3.70
CA ARG A 444 8.49 0.38 3.15
C ARG A 444 7.75 1.11 4.25
N ILE A 445 7.07 0.35 5.10
CA ILE A 445 6.30 0.85 6.25
C ILE A 445 7.05 0.69 7.58
N SER A 446 8.23 0.07 7.58
CA SER A 446 9.00 -0.27 8.78
C SER A 446 8.25 -1.15 9.80
N MET A 447 7.22 -1.87 9.34
CA MET A 447 6.44 -2.82 10.13
C MET A 447 7.24 -4.09 10.36
N THR A 448 7.14 -4.63 11.57
CA THR A 448 7.84 -5.85 11.95
C THR A 448 6.88 -6.88 12.53
N VAL A 449 6.92 -8.10 11.99
CA VAL A 449 6.14 -9.25 12.44
C VAL A 449 7.09 -10.30 13.02
N HIS A 450 6.68 -10.93 14.10
CA HIS A 450 7.39 -12.04 14.75
C HIS A 450 6.79 -13.38 14.33
N ASP A 451 7.51 -14.48 14.54
CA ASP A 451 7.19 -15.82 14.03
C ASP A 451 7.37 -15.96 12.51
N VAL A 452 8.63 -16.17 12.11
CA VAL A 452 8.99 -16.37 10.70
C VAL A 452 8.35 -17.63 10.15
N ARG A 453 8.15 -18.67 10.97
CA ARG A 453 7.61 -19.96 10.51
C ARG A 453 6.12 -19.85 10.23
N GLY A 454 5.36 -19.24 11.14
CA GLY A 454 3.94 -18.95 10.92
C GLY A 454 3.72 -18.06 9.70
N PHE A 455 4.56 -17.04 9.50
CA PHE A 455 4.46 -16.18 8.32
C PHE A 455 4.70 -16.94 7.01
N LEU A 456 5.64 -17.88 6.98
CA LEU A 456 5.92 -18.70 5.80
C LEU A 456 4.84 -19.74 5.48
N LEU A 457 3.85 -19.95 6.34
CA LEU A 457 2.66 -20.73 6.00
C LEU A 457 1.72 -19.97 5.05
N GLY A 458 1.84 -18.64 4.98
CA GLY A 458 1.00 -17.81 4.12
C GLY A 458 -0.43 -17.64 4.64
N GLU A 459 -0.64 -17.66 5.96
CA GLU A 459 -1.97 -17.47 6.57
C GLU A 459 -2.14 -16.02 7.07
N GLU A 460 -2.75 -15.83 8.25
CA GLU A 460 -3.16 -14.53 8.81
C GLU A 460 -2.02 -13.50 8.92
N LEU A 461 -0.81 -13.92 9.29
CA LEU A 461 0.33 -12.99 9.48
C LEU A 461 0.77 -12.32 8.17
N LEU A 462 0.66 -13.03 7.04
CA LEU A 462 0.96 -12.47 5.73
C LEU A 462 -0.17 -11.54 5.28
N ASP A 463 -1.43 -11.92 5.54
CA ASP A 463 -2.58 -11.10 5.19
C ASP A 463 -2.60 -9.77 5.98
N GLU A 464 -2.33 -9.81 7.29
CA GLU A 464 -2.25 -8.61 8.13
C GLU A 464 -1.19 -7.61 7.63
N MET A 465 -0.02 -8.12 7.23
CA MET A 465 1.04 -7.28 6.66
C MET A 465 0.61 -6.69 5.30
N ASN A 466 -0.07 -7.47 4.46
CA ASN A 466 -0.57 -6.99 3.18
C ASN A 466 -1.68 -5.96 3.33
N CYS A 467 -2.61 -6.14 4.28
CA CYS A 467 -3.61 -5.14 4.65
C CYS A 467 -2.96 -3.83 5.08
N SER A 468 -1.96 -3.89 5.98
CA SER A 468 -1.24 -2.71 6.46
C SER A 468 -0.50 -1.96 5.32
N LEU A 469 0.08 -2.71 4.38
CA LEU A 469 0.73 -2.14 3.20
C LEU A 469 -0.29 -1.49 2.24
N GLN A 470 -1.46 -2.10 2.09
CA GLN A 470 -2.55 -1.58 1.28
C GLN A 470 -3.09 -0.27 1.86
N GLU A 471 -3.35 -0.22 3.16
CA GLU A 471 -3.78 1.00 3.87
C GLU A 471 -2.75 2.12 3.70
N PHE A 472 -1.46 1.80 3.83
CA PHE A 472 -0.40 2.78 3.63
C PHE A 472 -0.37 3.32 2.19
N SER A 473 -0.48 2.44 1.19
CA SER A 473 -0.52 2.84 -0.22
C SER A 473 -1.76 3.70 -0.54
N ASN A 474 -2.91 3.34 0.04
CA ASN A 474 -4.14 4.09 -0.08
C ASN A 474 -3.98 5.50 0.51
N GLN A 475 -3.37 5.60 1.69
CA GLN A 475 -3.08 6.88 2.33
C GLN A 475 -2.09 7.72 1.51
N GLU A 476 -1.02 7.15 0.95
CA GLU A 476 -0.11 7.88 0.06
C GLU A 476 -0.86 8.44 -1.16
N THR A 477 -1.72 7.63 -1.77
CA THR A 477 -2.51 8.05 -2.95
C THR A 477 -3.48 9.18 -2.59
N LEU A 478 -4.14 9.09 -1.44
CA LEU A 478 -4.99 10.17 -0.92
C LEU A 478 -4.16 11.44 -0.68
N MET A 479 -2.99 11.34 -0.06
CA MET A 479 -2.13 12.49 0.19
C MET A 479 -1.61 13.13 -1.11
N GLU A 480 -1.30 12.33 -2.13
CA GLU A 480 -0.96 12.83 -3.48
C GLU A 480 -2.13 13.60 -4.10
N LEU A 481 -3.34 13.02 -4.08
CA LEU A 481 -4.56 13.68 -4.57
C LEU A 481 -4.86 15.00 -3.84
N LEU A 482 -4.60 15.05 -2.53
CA LEU A 482 -4.80 16.25 -1.73
C LEU A 482 -3.71 17.30 -1.98
N GLY A 483 -2.45 16.88 -2.12
CA GLY A 483 -1.30 17.77 -2.32
C GLY A 483 -1.27 18.44 -3.70
N ASP A 484 -1.82 17.80 -4.73
CA ASP A 484 -1.96 18.41 -6.06
C ASP A 484 -2.92 19.63 -6.04
N ASN A 485 -3.86 19.71 -5.09
CA ASN A 485 -4.75 20.86 -4.96
C ASN A 485 -4.08 22.10 -4.32
N ASP A 486 -3.02 21.92 -3.53
CA ASP A 486 -2.31 23.04 -2.89
C ASP A 486 -1.37 23.75 -3.90
N GLN A 487 -0.85 23.05 -4.91
CA GLN A 487 -0.01 23.66 -5.95
C GLN A 487 -0.78 24.60 -6.89
N ASP A 488 -2.08 24.35 -7.09
CA ASP A 488 -2.95 25.22 -7.90
C ASP A 488 -3.31 26.53 -7.16
N GLN A 489 -3.16 26.59 -5.84
CA GLN A 489 -3.45 27.79 -5.04
C GLN A 489 -2.28 28.75 -4.89
N GLU A 490 -1.02 28.30 -4.99
CA GLU A 490 0.16 29.20 -4.97
C GLU A 490 0.45 29.86 -6.33
N ALA A 491 -0.24 29.44 -7.40
CA ALA A 491 -0.08 29.96 -8.76
C ALA A 491 -1.16 30.99 -9.19
N SER A 492 -2.13 31.30 -8.32
CA SER A 492 -3.13 32.37 -8.50
C SER A 492 -2.93 33.49 -7.49
#